data_AF-I8Y0M1-F1
#
_entry.id   AF-I8Y0M1-F1
#
_cell.length_a   1.000
_cell.length_b   1.000
_cell.length_c   1.000
_cell.angle_alpha   90.00
_cell.angle_beta   90.00
_cell.angle_gamma   90.00
#
_symmetry.space_group_name_H-M   'P 1'
#
loop_
_entity.id
_entity.type
_entity.pdbx_description
1 polymer ?
#
loop_
_entity_poly.entity_id
_entity_poly.type
_entity_poly.pdbx_seq_one_letter_code
_entity_poly.pdbx_strand_id
1 'polypeptide(L)'
;MEVLVILFGLLFALGIAIATAALASRKNRNPVNWFFLSCFWGIIGLIVLACSEKLNKEEHESDTLVTVLWLILLIPFSLLIILSL
;
A
#
# COMPACT_ATOMS: atom_id res chain seq x y z
N MET A 1 -9.56 -1.68 28.35
CA MET A 1 -10.30 -1.38 27.11
C MET A 1 -9.37 -1.04 25.96
N GLU A 2 -8.29 -0.26 26.17
CA GLU A 2 -7.38 0.18 25.09
C GLU A 2 -6.68 -0.96 24.33
N VAL A 3 -6.20 -1.99 25.03
CA VAL A 3 -5.51 -3.14 24.39
C VAL A 3 -6.40 -3.89 23.39
N LEU A 4 -7.69 -4.05 23.72
CA LEU A 4 -8.65 -4.71 22.83
C LEU A 4 -8.91 -3.88 21.58
N VAL A 5 -8.95 -2.55 21.70
CA VAL A 5 -9.13 -1.63 20.55
C VAL A 5 -7.91 -1.68 19.63
N ILE A 6 -6.69 -1.69 20.20
CA ILE A 6 -5.45 -1.81 19.43
C ILE A 6 -5.38 -3.17 18.73
N LEU A 7 -5.71 -4.26 19.43
CA LEU A 7 -5.72 -5.60 18.86
C LEU A 7 -6.70 -5.72 17.69
N PHE A 8 -7.92 -5.18 17.85
CA PHE A 8 -8.94 -5.21 16.81
C PHE A 8 -8.54 -4.35 15.60
N GLY A 9 -7.95 -3.18 15.85
CA GLY A 9 -7.40 -2.31 14.80
C GLY A 9 -6.26 -2.96 14.02
N LEU A 10 -5.35 -3.65 14.72
CA LEU A 10 -4.24 -4.37 14.10
C LEU A 10 -4.75 -5.53 13.24
N LEU A 11 -5.70 -6.32 13.73
CA LEU A 11 -6.32 -7.40 12.96
C LEU A 11 -7.04 -6.88 11.71
N PHE A 12 -7.73 -5.75 11.82
CA PHE A 12 -8.39 -5.11 10.69
C PHE A 12 -7.41 -4.61 9.64
N ALA A 13 -6.34 -3.92 10.06
CA ALA A 13 -5.27 -3.48 9.18
C ALA A 13 -4.56 -4.66 8.49
N LEU A 14 -4.30 -5.73 9.24
CA LEU A 14 -3.73 -6.96 8.70
C LEU A 14 -4.65 -7.59 7.64
N GLY A 15 -5.96 -7.63 7.89
CA GLY A 15 -6.94 -8.13 6.93
C GLY A 15 -6.95 -7.34 5.62
N ILE A 16 -6.89 -6.01 5.69
CA ILE A 16 -6.78 -5.13 4.51
C ILE A 16 -5.47 -5.39 3.77
N ALA A 17 -4.34 -5.47 4.48
CA ALA A 17 -3.03 -5.68 3.87
C ALA A 17 -2.96 -7.03 3.15
N ILE A 18 -3.52 -8.09 3.74
CA ILE A 18 -3.62 -9.42 3.12
C ILE A 18 -4.54 -9.37 1.90
N ALA A 19 -5.69 -8.70 1.98
CA ALA A 19 -6.61 -8.56 0.85
C ALA A 19 -5.95 -7.81 -0.33
N THR A 20 -5.22 -6.73 -0.06
CA THR A 20 -4.42 -5.99 -1.04
C THR A 20 -3.36 -6.89 -1.68
N ALA A 21 -2.61 -7.64 -0.89
CA ALA A 21 -1.57 -8.55 -1.39
C ALA A 21 -2.16 -9.67 -2.26
N ALA A 22 -3.30 -10.24 -1.86
CA ALA A 22 -3.99 -11.26 -2.63
C ALA A 22 -4.53 -10.71 -3.97
N LEU A 23 -5.08 -9.49 -3.97
CA LEU A 23 -5.50 -8.81 -5.21
C LEU A 23 -4.32 -8.53 -6.14
N ALA A 24 -3.19 -8.09 -5.59
CA ALA A 24 -1.96 -7.82 -6.35
C ALA A 24 -1.43 -9.09 -7.00
N SER A 25 -1.40 -10.20 -6.26
CA SER A 25 -1.00 -11.52 -6.77
C SER A 25 -1.90 -11.96 -7.94
N ARG A 26 -3.22 -11.75 -7.84
CA ARG A 26 -4.15 -12.04 -8.95
C ARG A 26 -3.98 -11.13 -10.18
N LYS A 27 -3.48 -9.91 -9.99
CA LYS A 27 -3.14 -8.98 -11.07
C LYS A 27 -1.73 -9.18 -11.65
N ASN A 28 -1.03 -10.26 -11.27
CA ASN A 28 0.35 -10.55 -11.70
C ASN A 28 1.36 -9.46 -11.26
N ARG A 29 1.11 -8.81 -10.12
CA ARG A 29 1.94 -7.74 -9.55
C ARG A 29 2.67 -8.24 -8.31
N ASN A 30 3.75 -7.56 -7.93
CA ASN A 30 4.52 -7.91 -6.73
C ASN A 30 3.67 -7.73 -5.45
N PRO A 31 3.18 -8.81 -4.82
CA PRO A 31 2.23 -8.72 -3.72
C PRO A 31 2.87 -8.19 -2.44
N VAL A 32 4.18 -8.39 -2.27
CA VAL A 32 4.94 -7.92 -1.11
C VAL A 32 5.01 -6.40 -1.10
N ASN A 33 5.30 -5.78 -2.26
CA ASN A 33 5.41 -4.33 -2.34
C ASN A 33 4.05 -3.64 -2.08
N TRP A 34 2.96 -4.23 -2.58
CA TRP A 34 1.59 -3.77 -2.31
C TRP A 34 1.12 -3.99 -0.87
N PHE A 35 1.61 -5.04 -0.19
CA PHE A 35 1.38 -5.26 1.23
C PHE A 35 1.99 -4.13 2.06
N PHE A 36 3.28 -3.82 1.85
CA PHE A 36 3.96 -2.73 2.57
C PHE A 36 3.31 -1.39 2.28
N LEU A 37 2.95 -1.13 1.03
CA LEU A 37 2.27 0.11 0.65
C LEU A 37 0.92 0.26 1.37
N SER A 38 0.16 -0.83 1.50
CA SER A 38 -1.10 -0.85 2.27
C SER A 38 -0.89 -0.65 3.77
N CYS A 39 0.27 -0.97 4.33
CA CYS A 39 0.58 -0.67 5.73
C CYS A 39 0.78 0.84 5.96
N PHE A 40 1.38 1.55 5.02
CA PHE A 40 1.57 3.00 5.12
C PHE A 40 0.32 3.79 4.71
N TRP A 41 -0.34 3.37 3.63
CA TRP A 41 -1.46 4.07 3.02
C TRP A 41 -2.83 3.58 3.54
N GLY A 42 -2.85 2.48 4.29
CA GLY A 42 -4.06 1.87 4.85
C GLY A 42 -5.04 1.38 3.77
N ILE A 43 -6.33 1.67 3.99
CA ILE A 43 -7.43 1.38 3.05
C ILE A 43 -7.19 2.03 1.69
N ILE A 44 -6.57 3.21 1.65
CA ILE A 44 -6.40 3.95 0.40
C ILE A 44 -5.51 3.14 -0.56
N GLY A 45 -4.54 2.37 -0.05
CA GLY A 45 -3.67 1.52 -0.88
C GLY A 45 -4.47 0.40 -1.56
N LEU A 46 -5.48 -0.13 -0.87
CA LEU A 46 -6.41 -1.12 -1.42
C LEU A 46 -7.31 -0.49 -2.50
N ILE A 47 -7.83 0.72 -2.26
CA ILE A 47 -8.68 1.43 -3.24
C ILE A 47 -7.89 1.71 -4.53
N VAL A 48 -6.65 2.21 -4.42
CA VAL A 48 -5.80 2.48 -5.59
C VAL A 48 -5.53 1.19 -6.37
N LEU A 49 -5.27 0.07 -5.69
CA LEU A 49 -5.08 -1.22 -6.36
C LEU A 49 -6.35 -1.74 -7.05
N ALA A 50 -7.50 -1.55 -6.41
CA ALA A 50 -8.79 -1.97 -6.93
C ALA A 50 -9.23 -1.15 -8.15
N CYS A 51 -9.01 0.17 -8.10
CA CYS A 51 -9.27 1.09 -9.22
C CYS A 51 -8.25 0.94 -10.35
N SER A 52 -7.01 0.57 -10.05
CA SER A 52 -5.99 0.33 -11.07
C SER A 52 -6.42 -0.84 -11.94
N GLU A 53 -6.25 -0.73 -13.26
CA GLU A 53 -6.67 -1.76 -14.20
C GLU A 53 -5.89 -3.08 -14.03
N LYS A 54 -6.39 -4.18 -14.58
CA LYS A 54 -5.65 -5.44 -14.54
C LYS A 54 -4.49 -5.31 -15.53
N LEU A 55 -3.27 -5.30 -15.01
CA LEU A 55 -2.06 -5.15 -15.81
C LEU A 55 -1.98 -6.29 -16.84
N ASN A 56 -1.78 -5.94 -18.10
CA ASN A 56 -1.49 -6.92 -19.14
C ASN A 56 -0.04 -7.39 -18.97
N LYS A 57 0.24 -8.69 -19.15
CA LYS A 57 1.53 -9.32 -18.79
C LYS A 57 2.75 -8.71 -19.50
N GLU A 58 2.52 -7.97 -20.57
CA GLU A 58 3.54 -7.33 -21.39
C GLU A 58 4.03 -5.99 -20.81
N GLU A 59 3.27 -5.38 -19.88
CA GLU A 59 3.49 -4.00 -19.46
C GLU A 59 3.89 -3.94 -17.99
N HIS A 60 5.15 -3.61 -17.73
CA HIS A 60 5.77 -3.51 -16.40
C HIS A 60 5.32 -2.23 -15.63
N GLU A 61 4.08 -1.79 -15.83
CA GLU A 61 3.58 -0.49 -15.33
C GLU A 61 3.27 -0.51 -13.82
N SER A 62 3.05 -1.69 -13.22
CA SER A 62 2.78 -1.77 -11.78
C SER A 62 3.97 -1.32 -10.92
N ASP A 63 5.21 -1.57 -11.35
CA ASP A 63 6.36 -1.14 -10.57
C ASP A 63 6.51 0.38 -10.62
N THR A 64 6.15 1.01 -11.74
CA THR A 64 6.06 2.46 -11.86
C THR A 64 5.00 3.02 -10.91
N LEU A 65 3.81 2.44 -10.86
CA LEU A 65 2.71 2.94 -10.02
C LEU A 65 3.02 2.83 -8.52
N VAL A 66 3.61 1.72 -8.07
CA VAL A 66 4.03 1.56 -6.67
C VAL A 66 5.20 2.50 -6.34
N THR A 67 6.14 2.70 -7.27
CA THR A 67 7.25 3.65 -7.12
C THR A 67 6.74 5.09 -6.99
N VAL A 68 5.77 5.49 -7.82
CA VAL A 68 5.13 6.81 -7.76
C VAL A 68 4.40 6.99 -6.43
N LEU A 69 3.63 5.98 -5.98
CA LEU A 69 2.95 6.05 -4.68
C LEU A 69 3.95 6.17 -3.51
N TRP A 70 5.06 5.44 -3.57
CA TRP A 70 6.15 5.57 -2.60
C TRP A 70 6.76 6.97 -2.64
N LEU A 71 7.03 7.54 -3.82
CA LEU A 71 7.54 8.92 -3.95
C LEU A 71 6.57 9.94 -3.36
N ILE A 72 5.27 9.81 -3.61
CA ILE A 72 4.26 10.71 -3.03
C ILE A 72 4.27 10.66 -1.50
N LEU A 73 4.57 9.51 -0.88
CA LEU A 73 4.76 9.40 0.56
C LEU A 73 6.11 9.99 1.01
N LEU A 74 7.20 9.63 0.32
CA LEU A 74 8.58 9.92 0.73
C LEU A 74 8.94 11.40 0.59
N ILE A 75 8.45 12.08 -0.45
CA ILE A 75 8.74 13.50 -0.72
C ILE A 75 8.28 14.41 0.43
N PRO A 76 7.00 14.43 0.83
CA PRO A 76 6.55 15.28 1.93
C PRO A 76 7.15 14.85 3.27
N PHE A 77 7.35 13.54 3.49
CA PHE A 77 7.96 13.05 4.73
C PHE A 77 9.42 13.51 4.87
N SER A 78 10.20 13.44 3.77
CA SER A 78 11.57 13.93 3.73
C SER A 78 11.64 15.44 3.91
N LEU A 79 10.72 16.18 3.27
CA LEU A 79 10.65 17.64 3.39
C LEU A 79 10.29 18.08 4.82
N LEU A 80 9.37 17.37 5.48
CA LEU A 80 9.05 17.58 6.89
C LEU A 80 10.26 17.34 7.79
N ILE A 81 11.02 16.26 7.57
CA ILE A 81 12.24 15.96 8.34
C ILE A 81 13.27 17.08 8.17
N ILE A 82 13.52 17.53 6.93
CA ILE A 82 14.50 18.59 6.66
C ILE A 82 14.06 19.92 7.28
N LEU A 83 12.76 20.25 7.22
CA LEU A 83 12.23 21.48 7.80
C LEU A 83 12.26 21.49 9.35
N SER A 84 12.24 20.31 9.97
CA SER A 84 12.29 20.17 11.44
C SER A 84 13.70 20.03 12.01
N LEU A 85 14.74 19.99 11.15
CA LEU A 85 16.15 19.97 11.52
C LEU A 85 16.73 21.39 11.58
#